data_AF-A0A7T5CFJ9-F1
#
_entry.id   AF-A0A7T5CFJ9-F1
#
_cell.length_a   1.000
_cell.length_b   1.000
_cell.length_c   1.000
_cell.angle_alpha   90.00
_cell.angle_beta   90.00
_cell.angle_gamma   90.00
#
_symmetry.space_group_name_H-M   'P 1'
#
loop_
_entity.id
_entity.type
_entity.pdbx_description
1 polymer ?
#
loop_
_entity_poly.entity_id
_entity_poly.type
_entity_poly.pdbx_seq_one_letter_code
_entity_poly.pdbx_strand_id
1 'polypeptide(L)'
;MRRSPTTHASGLSAAVIALVVLYVVLLWFGTLDARHLLRSDEGRYAEIAREMFASGDWVTIRYNGVKYFEKPPFHLWVTALAYTAFGLGEWQARLCVALSGFVGLLASMWAAGRWFGTRAGWLTGLALAAAPMWSVAAHFNSLDMTLAGALACVLACMLLAQHPDTTPAARRGWMLGCWAAMGVAILTKGLIGLALPGLVLVVYTAIARDFALWRRLHLFSGFALLLAITVPWFWLIAERNPEFLRFFFIHEHWQRYTTSVHHRQGPLWYFVPLLLAGFLPWLALAPGIWRAVRRERAEAAQAASAVPLRPALLMLVWAGAIFVFFSLSNSKLPGYIVPIFPALGMLAGVALDRIGDTGWRRYTNSSTAPACRICRWPGARCPGAAVN
;
A
#
# COMPACT_ATOMS: atom_id res chain seq x y z
N MET A 1 -4.24 -38.82 -41.65
CA MET A 1 -3.62 -38.21 -40.46
C MET A 1 -3.59 -36.69 -40.61
N ARG A 2 -4.57 -35.97 -40.03
CA ARG A 2 -4.57 -34.50 -39.97
C ARG A 2 -3.68 -34.08 -38.80
N ARG A 3 -2.57 -33.38 -39.09
CA ARG A 3 -1.78 -32.70 -38.06
C ARG A 3 -2.63 -31.59 -37.45
N SER A 4 -2.85 -31.65 -36.15
CA SER A 4 -3.39 -30.56 -35.34
C SER A 4 -2.45 -29.35 -35.41
N PRO A 5 -2.95 -28.12 -35.58
CA PRO A 5 -2.12 -26.93 -35.47
C PRO A 5 -1.75 -26.72 -34.01
N THR A 6 -0.46 -26.77 -33.72
CA THR A 6 0.12 -26.32 -32.45
C THR A 6 -0.20 -24.84 -32.28
N THR A 7 -1.10 -24.51 -31.35
CA THR A 7 -1.29 -23.16 -30.85
C THR A 7 0.01 -22.70 -30.19
N HIS A 8 0.81 -21.88 -30.89
CA HIS A 8 1.90 -21.15 -30.29
C HIS A 8 1.31 -20.15 -29.28
N ALA A 9 1.38 -20.48 -27.99
CA ALA A 9 1.24 -19.49 -26.94
C ALA A 9 2.51 -18.64 -26.94
N SER A 10 2.50 -17.52 -27.67
CA SER A 10 3.57 -16.53 -27.68
C SER A 10 3.62 -15.78 -26.35
N GLY A 11 4.24 -16.38 -25.35
CA GLY A 11 4.68 -15.65 -24.16
C GLY A 11 5.72 -14.59 -24.53
N LEU A 12 5.72 -13.45 -23.81
CA LEU A 12 6.81 -12.46 -23.89
C LEU A 12 8.14 -13.16 -23.58
N SER A 13 9.19 -12.89 -24.35
CA SER A 13 10.51 -13.46 -24.07
C SER A 13 11.06 -12.91 -22.74
N ALA A 14 11.92 -13.69 -22.08
CA ALA A 14 12.54 -13.27 -20.83
C ALA A 14 13.31 -11.95 -20.97
N ALA A 15 13.93 -11.71 -22.13
CA ALA A 15 14.60 -10.45 -22.45
C ALA A 15 13.65 -9.25 -22.46
N VAL A 16 12.44 -9.39 -23.01
CA VAL A 16 11.45 -8.31 -23.01
C VAL A 16 10.96 -8.03 -21.59
N ILE A 17 10.69 -9.07 -20.79
CA ILE A 17 10.30 -8.90 -19.38
C ILE A 17 11.41 -8.18 -18.61
N ALA A 18 12.67 -8.59 -18.79
CA ALA A 18 13.83 -7.96 -18.14
C ALA A 18 13.97 -6.48 -18.54
N LEU A 19 13.79 -6.15 -19.83
CA LEU A 19 13.86 -4.77 -20.31
C LEU A 19 12.73 -3.91 -19.73
N VAL A 20 11.50 -4.44 -19.64
CA VAL A 20 10.37 -3.73 -19.02
C VAL A 20 10.62 -3.50 -17.54
N VAL A 21 11.12 -4.51 -16.82
CA VAL A 21 11.47 -4.38 -15.40
C VAL A 21 12.56 -3.33 -15.21
N LEU A 22 13.63 -3.38 -16.01
CA LEU A 22 14.70 -2.38 -15.98
C LEU A 22 14.16 -0.98 -16.24
N TYR A 23 13.31 -0.82 -17.25
CA TYR A 23 12.70 0.47 -17.57
C TYR A 23 11.85 1.02 -16.41
N VAL A 24 11.03 0.17 -15.77
CA VAL A 24 10.23 0.57 -14.60
C VAL A 24 11.14 0.97 -13.43
N VAL A 25 12.20 0.21 -13.15
CA VAL A 25 13.17 0.53 -12.09
C VAL A 25 13.87 1.86 -12.36
N LEU A 26 14.33 2.09 -13.59
CA LEU A 26 14.99 3.34 -13.98
C LEU A 26 14.04 4.54 -13.87
N LEU A 27 12.77 4.40 -14.27
CA LEU A 27 11.78 5.47 -14.08
C LEU A 27 11.45 5.72 -12.61
N TRP A 28 11.31 4.66 -11.82
CA TRP A 28 10.95 4.74 -10.41
C TRP A 28 12.03 5.45 -9.58
N PHE A 29 13.30 5.11 -9.76
CA PHE A 29 14.37 5.74 -8.99
C PHE A 29 14.95 6.98 -9.68
N GLY A 30 14.98 7.00 -11.02
CA GLY A 30 15.55 8.11 -11.80
C GLY A 30 14.73 9.40 -11.78
N THR A 31 13.45 9.35 -11.40
CA THR A 31 12.61 10.56 -11.29
C THR A 31 12.60 11.17 -9.88
N LEU A 32 13.28 10.54 -8.90
CA LEU A 32 13.29 11.03 -7.53
C LEU A 32 13.96 12.39 -7.37
N ASP A 33 14.86 12.78 -8.27
CA ASP A 33 15.56 14.06 -8.23
C ASP A 33 14.98 15.11 -9.19
N ALA A 34 13.89 14.79 -9.90
CA ALA A 34 13.37 15.63 -10.98
C ALA A 34 12.68 16.92 -10.51
N ARG A 35 12.59 17.17 -9.20
CA ARG A 35 11.88 18.33 -8.61
C ARG A 35 12.41 18.70 -7.23
N HIS A 36 12.30 19.98 -6.87
CA HIS A 36 12.57 20.45 -5.51
C HIS A 36 11.56 19.91 -4.49
N LEU A 37 11.92 19.92 -3.20
CA LEU A 37 11.02 19.54 -2.10
C LEU A 37 9.83 20.49 -2.00
N LEU A 38 8.63 19.94 -1.89
CA LEU A 38 7.40 20.70 -1.76
C LEU A 38 7.08 21.02 -0.30
N ARG A 39 6.50 22.21 -0.07
CA ARG A 39 6.04 22.61 1.26
C ARG A 39 4.81 21.81 1.67
N SER A 40 5.01 20.87 2.59
CA SER A 40 4.78 21.04 4.03
C SER A 40 5.31 19.78 4.72
N ASP A 41 4.98 18.61 4.15
CA ASP A 41 5.51 17.32 4.55
C ASP A 41 6.95 17.08 4.08
N GLU A 42 7.25 17.26 2.80
CA GLU A 42 8.56 16.83 2.27
C GLU A 42 9.72 17.58 2.91
N GLY A 43 9.64 18.91 2.96
CA GLY A 43 10.65 19.73 3.61
C GLY A 43 10.75 19.46 5.11
N ARG A 44 9.62 19.21 5.79
CA ARG A 44 9.61 18.91 7.23
C ARG A 44 10.33 17.60 7.53
N TYR A 45 9.98 16.51 6.86
CA TYR A 45 10.60 15.21 7.15
C TYR A 45 12.05 15.13 6.65
N ALA A 46 12.39 15.84 5.56
CA ALA A 46 13.77 16.00 5.13
C ALA A 46 14.62 16.73 6.19
N GLU A 47 14.12 17.87 6.72
CA GLU A 47 14.85 18.65 7.73
C GLU A 47 14.99 17.91 9.06
N ILE A 48 13.92 17.26 9.54
CA ILE A 48 14.00 16.44 10.75
C ILE A 48 15.05 15.33 10.60
N ALA A 49 15.08 14.65 9.46
CA ALA A 49 16.09 13.63 9.18
C ALA A 49 17.50 14.22 9.07
N ARG A 50 17.64 15.45 8.53
CA ARG A 50 18.91 16.18 8.44
C ARG A 50 19.43 16.55 9.83
N GLU A 51 18.57 17.03 10.74
CA GLU A 51 18.92 17.31 12.13
C GLU A 51 19.31 16.04 12.89
N MET A 52 18.57 14.95 12.70
CA MET A 52 18.90 13.64 13.27
C MET A 52 20.27 13.14 12.78
N PHE A 53 20.52 13.24 11.47
CA PHE A 53 21.79 12.93 10.85
C PHE A 53 22.95 13.78 11.41
N ALA A 54 22.76 15.11 11.50
CA ALA A 54 23.81 16.04 11.92
C ALA A 54 24.10 15.98 13.43
N SER A 55 23.07 15.75 14.26
CA SER A 55 23.23 15.71 15.72
C SER A 55 23.67 14.34 16.25
N GLY A 56 23.42 13.27 15.51
CA GLY A 56 23.64 11.90 15.98
C GLY A 56 22.67 11.44 17.07
N ASP A 57 21.62 12.20 17.41
CA ASP A 57 20.55 11.73 18.31
C ASP A 57 19.45 11.04 17.51
N TRP A 58 19.51 9.71 17.46
CA TRP A 58 18.52 8.86 16.78
C TRP A 58 17.27 8.58 17.62
N VAL A 59 17.20 9.12 18.84
CA VAL A 59 16.07 8.91 19.75
C VAL A 59 15.18 10.15 19.79
N THR A 60 15.72 11.30 20.22
CA THR A 60 14.93 12.53 20.43
C THR A 60 14.71 13.28 19.13
N ILE A 61 13.51 13.15 18.56
CA ILE A 61 13.16 13.81 17.29
C ILE A 61 13.05 15.32 17.49
N ARG A 62 13.73 16.09 16.64
CA ARG A 62 13.70 17.55 16.63
C ARG A 62 13.34 18.10 15.25
N TYR A 63 12.66 19.23 15.25
CA TYR A 63 12.36 20.03 14.07
C TYR A 63 12.64 21.50 14.35
N ASN A 64 13.55 22.10 13.59
CA ASN A 64 14.14 23.40 13.80
C ASN A 64 14.64 23.59 15.24
N GLY A 65 15.33 22.57 15.80
CA GLY A 65 15.87 22.57 17.16
C GLY A 65 14.84 22.30 18.27
N VAL A 66 13.54 22.29 17.98
CA VAL A 66 12.46 22.04 18.96
C VAL A 66 12.06 20.57 18.96
N LYS A 67 11.71 20.01 20.13
CA LYS A 67 11.21 18.63 20.26
C LYS A 67 9.96 18.42 19.40
N TYR A 68 9.96 17.40 18.55
CA TYR A 68 8.85 17.05 17.66
C TYR A 68 8.37 15.62 17.94
N PHE A 69 7.36 15.49 18.81
CA PHE A 69 6.86 14.20 19.30
C PHE A 69 5.55 13.76 18.64
N GLU A 70 5.24 14.29 17.46
CA GLU A 70 4.02 13.93 16.74
C GLU A 70 4.11 12.58 16.00
N LYS A 71 5.33 12.09 15.73
CA LYS A 71 5.56 10.94 14.85
C LYS A 71 6.68 10.06 15.38
N PRO A 72 6.59 8.73 15.21
CA PRO A 72 7.70 7.81 15.45
C PRO A 72 8.84 7.95 14.41
N PRO A 73 10.01 7.32 14.64
CA PRO A 73 11.25 7.71 13.98
C PRO A 73 11.61 6.88 12.74
N PHE A 74 10.93 5.76 12.44
CA PHE A 74 11.42 4.79 11.44
C PHE A 74 11.66 5.42 10.06
N HIS A 75 10.73 6.23 9.59
CA HIS A 75 10.88 6.96 8.33
C HIS A 75 12.12 7.87 8.36
N LEU A 76 12.34 8.57 9.49
CA LEU A 76 13.46 9.48 9.69
C LEU A 76 14.78 8.73 9.77
N TRP A 77 14.83 7.56 10.41
CA TRP A 77 16.01 6.70 10.45
C TRP A 77 16.43 6.27 9.05
N VAL A 78 15.50 5.81 8.22
CA VAL A 78 15.81 5.38 6.85
C VAL A 78 16.31 6.57 6.01
N THR A 79 15.70 7.74 6.17
CA THR A 79 16.14 8.96 5.46
C THR A 79 17.50 9.46 5.97
N ALA A 80 17.75 9.45 7.27
CA ALA A 80 19.05 9.81 7.85
C ALA A 80 20.15 8.83 7.41
N LEU A 81 19.85 7.52 7.32
CA LEU A 81 20.76 6.53 6.73
C LEU A 81 21.04 6.83 5.26
N ALA A 82 20.04 7.23 4.47
CA ALA A 82 20.26 7.66 3.09
C ALA A 82 21.20 8.86 3.02
N TYR A 83 21.08 9.82 3.94
CA TYR A 83 22.01 10.95 4.05
C TYR A 83 23.43 10.53 4.42
N THR A 84 23.59 9.52 5.30
CA THR A 84 24.94 9.00 5.60
C THR A 84 25.61 8.36 4.38
N ALA A 85 24.84 7.66 3.53
CA ALA A 85 25.38 6.90 2.40
C ALA A 85 25.59 7.77 1.15
N PHE A 86 24.73 8.76 0.92
CA PHE A 86 24.64 9.47 -0.36
C PHE A 86 24.69 11.00 -0.23
N GLY A 87 24.92 11.52 0.98
CA GLY A 87 24.89 12.95 1.26
C GLY A 87 23.47 13.53 1.29
N LEU A 88 23.39 14.85 1.45
CA LEU A 88 22.11 15.57 1.48
C LEU A 88 21.61 15.84 0.06
N GLY A 89 20.29 15.74 -0.14
CA GLY A 89 19.63 16.09 -1.39
C GLY A 89 18.18 15.60 -1.44
N GLU A 90 17.49 15.94 -2.53
CA GLU A 90 16.07 15.73 -2.71
C GLU A 90 15.70 14.26 -2.94
N TRP A 91 16.45 13.56 -3.80
CA TRP A 91 16.19 12.15 -4.06
C TRP A 91 16.50 11.28 -2.82
N GLN A 92 17.53 11.64 -2.04
CA GLN A 92 17.87 10.97 -0.78
C GLN A 92 16.74 11.13 0.23
N ALA A 93 16.16 12.34 0.32
CA ALA A 93 15.00 12.61 1.16
C ALA A 93 13.77 11.77 0.77
N ARG A 94 13.60 11.47 -0.52
CA ARG A 94 12.50 10.65 -1.05
C ARG A 94 12.81 9.15 -1.09
N LEU A 95 14.04 8.75 -0.79
CA LEU A 95 14.46 7.36 -0.95
C LEU A 95 13.65 6.41 -0.05
N CYS A 96 13.31 6.83 1.17
CA CYS A 96 12.48 6.03 2.07
C CYS A 96 11.11 5.69 1.46
N VAL A 97 10.41 6.68 0.89
CA VAL A 97 9.08 6.47 0.28
C VAL A 97 9.18 5.67 -1.02
N ALA A 98 10.23 5.90 -1.81
CA ALA A 98 10.47 5.17 -3.05
C ALA A 98 10.72 3.68 -2.79
N LEU A 99 11.58 3.36 -1.82
CA LEU A 99 11.82 1.99 -1.39
C LEU A 99 10.56 1.36 -0.80
N SER A 100 9.80 2.10 0.01
CA SER A 100 8.56 1.60 0.61
C SER A 100 7.51 1.24 -0.44
N GLY A 101 7.30 2.09 -1.44
CA GLY A 101 6.40 1.83 -2.55
C GLY A 101 6.87 0.68 -3.44
N PHE A 102 8.18 0.55 -3.65
CA PHE A 102 8.76 -0.54 -4.45
C PHE A 102 8.65 -1.89 -3.73
N VAL A 103 9.01 -1.96 -2.44
CA VAL A 103 8.89 -3.15 -1.60
C VAL A 103 7.42 -3.58 -1.47
N GLY A 104 6.50 -2.64 -1.24
CA GLY A 104 5.08 -2.94 -1.17
C GLY A 104 4.52 -3.47 -2.50
N LEU A 105 5.00 -2.94 -3.63
CA LEU A 105 4.68 -3.45 -4.96
C LEU A 105 5.18 -4.89 -5.15
N LEU A 106 6.45 -5.17 -4.86
CA LEU A 106 7.03 -6.52 -4.99
C LEU A 106 6.36 -7.55 -4.06
N ALA A 107 6.10 -7.17 -2.81
CA ALA A 107 5.42 -8.02 -1.85
C ALA A 107 4.01 -8.38 -2.32
N SER A 108 3.29 -7.41 -2.89
CA SER A 108 1.95 -7.61 -3.46
C SER A 108 1.99 -8.51 -4.70
N MET A 109 2.96 -8.30 -5.61
CA MET A 109 3.17 -9.16 -6.78
C MET A 109 3.42 -10.61 -6.36
N TRP A 110 4.27 -10.83 -5.35
CA TRP A 110 4.60 -12.18 -4.89
C TRP A 110 3.40 -12.86 -4.24
N ALA A 111 2.68 -12.17 -3.35
CA ALA A 111 1.49 -12.71 -2.72
C ALA A 111 0.40 -13.06 -3.76
N ALA A 112 0.13 -12.16 -4.70
CA ALA A 112 -0.81 -12.44 -5.80
C ALA A 112 -0.34 -13.59 -6.69
N GLY A 113 0.94 -13.62 -7.03
CA GLY A 113 1.56 -14.69 -7.82
C GLY A 113 1.42 -16.06 -7.17
N ARG A 114 1.59 -16.12 -5.84
CA ARG A 114 1.49 -17.36 -5.06
C ARG A 114 0.08 -17.93 -5.00
N TRP A 115 -0.94 -17.07 -4.93
CA TRP A 115 -2.35 -17.45 -4.79
C TRP A 115 -3.10 -17.61 -6.12
N PHE A 116 -2.76 -16.79 -7.11
CA PHE A 116 -3.53 -16.67 -8.35
C PHE A 116 -2.70 -16.91 -9.61
N GLY A 117 -1.41 -17.26 -9.46
CA GLY A 117 -0.51 -17.59 -10.55
C GLY A 117 0.36 -16.41 -11.00
N THR A 118 1.48 -16.74 -11.64
CA THR A 118 2.54 -15.78 -12.02
C THR A 118 2.03 -14.59 -12.82
N ARG A 119 1.09 -14.81 -13.75
CA ARG A 119 0.52 -13.74 -14.58
C ARG A 119 -0.27 -12.72 -13.74
N ALA A 120 -1.10 -13.17 -12.81
CA ALA A 120 -1.80 -12.29 -11.86
C ALA A 120 -0.81 -11.50 -10.97
N GLY A 121 0.33 -12.12 -10.61
CA GLY A 121 1.43 -11.44 -9.92
C GLY A 121 2.01 -10.27 -10.74
N TRP A 122 2.37 -10.50 -12.01
CA TRP A 122 2.86 -9.42 -12.88
C TRP A 122 1.81 -8.32 -13.12
N LEU A 123 0.55 -8.70 -13.33
CA LEU A 123 -0.54 -7.75 -13.53
C LEU A 123 -0.84 -6.93 -12.27
N THR A 124 -0.60 -7.47 -11.08
CA THR A 124 -0.64 -6.72 -9.82
C THR A 124 0.43 -5.63 -9.80
N GLY A 125 1.65 -5.95 -10.23
CA GLY A 125 2.75 -4.98 -10.33
C GLY A 125 2.42 -3.84 -11.29
N LEU A 126 1.90 -4.19 -12.47
CA LEU A 126 1.41 -3.20 -13.44
C LEU A 126 0.28 -2.34 -12.84
N ALA A 127 -0.67 -2.96 -12.13
CA ALA A 127 -1.78 -2.25 -11.52
C ALA A 127 -1.30 -1.22 -10.48
N LEU A 128 -0.37 -1.60 -9.62
CA LEU A 128 0.19 -0.69 -8.61
C LEU A 128 1.09 0.39 -9.21
N ALA A 129 1.96 0.04 -10.16
CA ALA A 129 2.84 1.00 -10.82
C ALA A 129 2.04 2.08 -11.58
N ALA A 130 0.91 1.70 -12.19
CA ALA A 130 0.05 2.65 -12.90
C ALA A 130 -0.98 3.35 -12.01
N ALA A 131 -1.20 2.91 -10.77
CA ALA A 131 -2.16 3.54 -9.86
C ALA A 131 -1.59 4.89 -9.38
N PRO A 132 -2.19 6.05 -9.76
CA PRO A 132 -1.60 7.35 -9.46
C PRO A 132 -1.34 7.59 -7.98
N MET A 133 -2.21 7.10 -7.09
CA MET A 133 -1.99 7.27 -5.65
C MET A 133 -0.76 6.53 -5.16
N TRP A 134 -0.49 5.33 -5.69
CA TRP A 134 0.67 4.54 -5.27
C TRP A 134 1.96 5.11 -5.85
N SER A 135 1.99 5.37 -7.17
CA SER A 135 3.18 5.90 -7.82
C SER A 135 3.51 7.32 -7.34
N VAL A 136 2.55 8.24 -7.27
CA VAL A 136 2.82 9.61 -6.82
C VAL A 136 3.24 9.65 -5.35
N ALA A 137 2.56 8.91 -4.46
CA ALA A 137 2.94 8.88 -3.05
C ALA A 137 4.31 8.20 -2.83
N ALA A 138 4.73 7.30 -3.72
CA ALA A 138 6.06 6.70 -3.69
C ALA A 138 7.19 7.66 -4.06
N HIS A 139 6.86 8.83 -4.62
CA HIS A 139 7.82 9.86 -4.98
C HIS A 139 7.56 11.16 -4.21
N PHE A 140 6.71 11.13 -3.17
CA PHE A 140 6.39 12.27 -2.32
C PHE A 140 6.78 11.96 -0.88
N ASN A 141 7.75 12.70 -0.32
CA ASN A 141 8.30 12.42 1.00
C ASN A 141 7.27 12.65 2.14
N SER A 142 6.49 11.61 2.44
CA SER A 142 5.51 11.53 3.52
C SER A 142 5.50 10.14 4.16
N LEU A 143 5.28 10.10 5.47
CA LEU A 143 5.16 8.86 6.26
C LEU A 143 4.01 7.96 5.77
N ASP A 144 3.03 8.50 5.04
CA ASP A 144 1.90 7.76 4.51
C ASP A 144 2.33 6.61 3.61
N MET A 145 3.29 6.84 2.71
CA MET A 145 3.80 5.79 1.84
C MET A 145 4.66 4.78 2.59
N THR A 146 5.51 5.23 3.53
CA THR A 146 6.30 4.30 4.35
C THR A 146 5.40 3.36 5.16
N LEU A 147 4.33 3.90 5.75
CA LEU A 147 3.31 3.11 6.42
C LEU A 147 2.62 2.16 5.44
N ALA A 148 2.24 2.64 4.26
CA ALA A 148 1.54 1.84 3.26
C ALA A 148 2.40 0.68 2.73
N GLY A 149 3.71 0.89 2.53
CA GLY A 149 4.66 -0.16 2.18
C GLY A 149 4.79 -1.22 3.27
N ALA A 150 4.95 -0.80 4.54
CA ALA A 150 4.98 -1.73 5.67
C ALA A 150 3.68 -2.53 5.79
N LEU A 151 2.53 -1.87 5.64
CA LEU A 151 1.21 -2.51 5.67
C LEU A 151 0.95 -3.41 4.44
N ALA A 152 1.53 -3.12 3.28
CA ALA A 152 1.56 -4.03 2.14
C ALA A 152 2.31 -5.32 2.47
N CYS A 153 3.47 -5.21 3.15
CA CYS A 153 4.21 -6.37 3.65
C CYS A 153 3.41 -7.17 4.68
N VAL A 154 2.67 -6.51 5.59
CA VAL A 154 1.76 -7.18 6.54
C VAL A 154 0.74 -8.03 5.77
N LEU A 155 0.03 -7.43 4.80
CA LEU A 155 -0.96 -8.13 4.00
C LEU A 155 -0.35 -9.28 3.18
N ALA A 156 0.79 -9.04 2.52
CA ALA A 156 1.48 -10.05 1.73
C ALA A 156 1.97 -11.23 2.58
N CYS A 157 2.62 -10.97 3.72
CA CYS A 157 3.07 -12.00 4.65
C CYS A 157 1.89 -12.80 5.20
N MET A 158 0.78 -12.14 5.54
CA MET A 158 -0.45 -12.83 5.97
C MET A 158 -0.98 -13.75 4.87
N LEU A 159 -1.06 -13.29 3.62
CA LEU A 159 -1.48 -14.11 2.50
C LEU A 159 -0.54 -15.30 2.29
N LEU A 160 0.79 -15.10 2.29
CA LEU A 160 1.78 -16.16 2.09
C LEU A 160 1.76 -17.20 3.22
N ALA A 161 1.61 -16.77 4.48
CA ALA A 161 1.55 -17.64 5.65
C ALA A 161 0.34 -18.59 5.60
N GLN A 162 -0.80 -18.08 5.14
CA GLN A 162 -2.07 -18.80 5.14
C GLN A 162 -2.35 -19.56 3.85
N HIS A 163 -1.40 -19.60 2.91
CA HIS A 163 -1.52 -20.43 1.71
C HIS A 163 -1.54 -21.93 2.09
N PRO A 164 -2.44 -22.75 1.50
CA PRO A 164 -2.57 -24.17 1.82
C PRO A 164 -1.26 -24.97 1.74
N ASP A 165 -0.49 -24.82 0.65
CA ASP A 165 0.79 -25.53 0.48
C ASP A 165 1.98 -24.88 1.21
N THR A 166 1.75 -23.91 2.09
CA THR A 166 2.83 -23.36 2.94
C THR A 166 3.13 -24.32 4.09
N THR A 167 4.38 -24.78 4.16
CA THR A 167 4.86 -25.67 5.24
C THR A 167 4.74 -24.98 6.62
N PRO A 168 4.63 -25.74 7.73
CA PRO A 168 4.52 -25.13 9.07
C PRO A 168 5.69 -24.20 9.43
N ALA A 169 6.91 -24.53 9.01
CA ALA A 169 8.09 -23.69 9.23
C ALA A 169 8.01 -22.39 8.43
N ALA A 170 7.65 -22.47 7.13
CA ALA A 170 7.47 -21.28 6.30
C ALA A 170 6.31 -20.41 6.79
N ARG A 171 5.19 -21.02 7.24
CA ARG A 171 4.06 -20.30 7.85
C ARG A 171 4.49 -19.49 9.06
N ARG A 172 5.27 -20.11 9.96
CA ARG A 172 5.84 -19.40 11.12
C ARG A 172 6.73 -18.24 10.67
N GLY A 173 7.62 -18.46 9.70
CA GLY A 173 8.48 -17.42 9.14
C GLY A 173 7.69 -16.23 8.59
N TRP A 174 6.68 -16.50 7.75
CA TRP A 174 5.80 -15.46 7.20
C TRP A 174 4.98 -14.75 8.27
N MET A 175 4.49 -15.46 9.29
CA MET A 175 3.80 -14.80 10.39
C MET A 175 4.74 -13.92 11.21
N LEU A 176 5.97 -14.36 11.50
CA LEU A 176 6.97 -13.49 12.15
C LEU A 176 7.29 -12.26 11.29
N GLY A 177 7.41 -12.43 9.96
CA GLY A 177 7.53 -11.32 9.02
C GLY A 177 6.33 -10.35 9.06
N CYS A 178 5.11 -10.88 9.19
CA CYS A 178 3.89 -10.09 9.37
C CYS A 178 3.93 -9.26 10.67
N TRP A 179 4.31 -9.87 11.80
CA TRP A 179 4.46 -9.18 13.08
C TRP A 179 5.58 -8.13 13.07
N ALA A 180 6.71 -8.44 12.43
CA ALA A 180 7.80 -7.49 12.25
C ALA A 180 7.40 -6.29 11.40
N ALA A 181 6.68 -6.52 10.30
CA ALA A 181 6.15 -5.45 9.45
C ALA A 181 5.12 -4.57 10.19
N MET A 182 4.28 -5.15 11.08
CA MET A 182 3.42 -4.37 11.99
C MET A 182 4.24 -3.55 12.99
N GLY A 183 5.34 -4.08 13.51
CA GLY A 183 6.27 -3.34 14.36
C GLY A 183 6.90 -2.13 13.66
N VAL A 184 7.34 -2.31 12.40
CA VAL A 184 7.83 -1.22 11.54
C VAL A 184 6.73 -0.19 11.26
N ALA A 185 5.50 -0.64 11.00
CA ALA A 185 4.36 0.26 10.81
C ALA A 185 4.07 1.09 12.07
N ILE A 186 4.17 0.48 13.27
CA ILE A 186 4.08 1.20 14.55
C ILE A 186 5.19 2.23 14.69
N LEU A 187 6.44 1.87 14.42
CA LEU A 187 7.57 2.80 14.45
C LEU A 187 7.57 3.82 13.31
N THR A 188 6.62 3.75 12.37
CA THR A 188 6.42 4.74 11.32
C THR A 188 5.33 5.74 11.69
N LYS A 189 4.17 5.28 12.16
CA LYS A 189 2.99 6.15 12.36
C LYS A 189 2.13 5.81 13.57
N GLY A 190 2.67 5.06 14.53
CA GLY A 190 2.02 4.75 15.80
C GLY A 190 1.04 3.59 15.71
N LEU A 191 0.10 3.53 16.65
CA LEU A 191 -0.73 2.34 16.90
C LEU A 191 -1.58 1.89 15.69
N ILE A 192 -1.76 2.77 14.70
CA ILE A 192 -2.46 2.45 13.47
C ILE A 192 -1.82 1.27 12.69
N GLY A 193 -0.51 1.06 12.85
CA GLY A 193 0.21 -0.08 12.27
C GLY A 193 -0.27 -1.45 12.77
N LEU A 194 -0.91 -1.51 13.94
CA LEU A 194 -1.52 -2.71 14.51
C LEU A 194 -3.06 -2.65 14.49
N ALA A 195 -3.63 -1.48 14.72
CA ALA A 195 -5.08 -1.28 14.76
C ALA A 195 -5.75 -1.60 13.42
N LEU A 196 -5.17 -1.19 12.28
CA LEU A 196 -5.76 -1.47 10.97
C LEU A 196 -5.71 -2.97 10.61
N PRO A 197 -4.56 -3.68 10.70
CA PRO A 197 -4.55 -5.12 10.46
C PRO A 197 -5.46 -5.88 11.42
N GLY A 198 -5.51 -5.48 12.70
CA GLY A 198 -6.41 -6.06 13.70
C GLY A 198 -7.90 -5.88 13.34
N LEU A 199 -8.30 -4.67 12.94
CA LEU A 199 -9.65 -4.39 12.45
C LEU A 199 -10.00 -5.27 11.24
N VAL A 200 -9.11 -5.33 10.26
CA VAL A 200 -9.30 -6.14 9.05
C VAL A 200 -9.46 -7.61 9.40
N LEU A 201 -8.64 -8.14 10.31
CA LEU A 201 -8.70 -9.52 10.75
C LEU A 201 -10.04 -9.83 11.46
N VAL A 202 -10.50 -8.95 12.36
CA VAL A 202 -11.79 -9.10 13.06
C VAL A 202 -12.94 -9.10 12.07
N VAL A 203 -12.99 -8.11 11.16
CA VAL A 203 -14.05 -8.02 10.15
C VAL A 203 -14.01 -9.23 9.20
N TYR A 204 -12.82 -9.64 8.77
CA TYR A 204 -12.65 -10.83 7.91
C TYR A 204 -13.17 -12.09 8.61
N THR A 205 -12.75 -12.34 9.86
CA THR A 205 -13.17 -13.55 10.59
C THR A 205 -14.66 -13.56 10.91
N ALA A 206 -15.28 -12.38 11.14
CA ALA A 206 -16.73 -12.26 11.28
C ALA A 206 -17.50 -12.60 9.99
N ILE A 207 -17.00 -12.17 8.82
CA ILE A 207 -17.63 -12.43 7.52
C ILE A 207 -17.36 -13.86 7.04
N ALA A 208 -16.11 -14.32 7.13
CA ALA A 208 -15.67 -15.63 6.66
C ALA A 208 -16.04 -16.77 7.62
N ARG A 209 -16.38 -16.45 8.89
CA ARG A 209 -16.67 -17.41 9.97
C ARG A 209 -15.53 -18.39 10.25
N ASP A 210 -14.30 -18.03 9.90
CA ASP A 210 -13.07 -18.80 10.17
C ASP A 210 -12.34 -18.26 11.40
N PHE A 211 -12.81 -18.63 12.59
CA PHE A 211 -12.14 -18.27 13.84
C PHE A 211 -10.87 -19.10 14.10
N ALA A 212 -10.68 -20.23 13.41
CA ALA A 212 -9.47 -21.03 13.52
C ALA A 212 -8.23 -20.27 13.01
N LEU A 213 -8.42 -19.26 12.15
CA LEU A 213 -7.37 -18.36 11.70
C LEU A 213 -6.54 -17.76 12.84
N TRP A 214 -7.15 -17.39 13.96
CA TRP A 214 -6.46 -16.79 15.11
C TRP A 214 -5.38 -17.69 15.71
N ARG A 215 -5.56 -19.02 15.64
CA ARG A 215 -4.56 -20.00 16.09
C ARG A 215 -3.34 -20.08 15.16
N ARG A 216 -3.51 -19.72 13.88
CA ARG A 216 -2.45 -19.73 12.86
C ARG A 216 -1.62 -18.44 12.82
N LEU A 217 -1.88 -17.50 13.74
CA LEU A 217 -1.20 -16.20 13.77
C LEU A 217 0.11 -16.20 14.58
N HIS A 218 0.41 -17.29 15.29
CA HIS A 218 1.57 -17.37 16.18
C HIS A 218 1.63 -16.20 17.18
N LEU A 219 0.48 -15.90 17.81
CA LEU A 219 0.27 -14.69 18.63
C LEU A 219 1.39 -14.45 19.65
N PHE A 220 1.83 -15.46 20.39
CA PHE A 220 2.85 -15.30 21.43
C PHE A 220 4.22 -14.87 20.86
N SER A 221 4.80 -15.69 19.97
CA SER A 221 6.11 -15.39 19.36
C SER A 221 6.07 -14.13 18.50
N GLY A 222 4.94 -13.91 17.81
CA GLY A 222 4.72 -12.74 16.98
C GLY A 222 4.65 -11.45 17.79
N PHE A 223 3.85 -11.46 18.87
CA PHE A 223 3.73 -10.31 19.76
C PHE A 223 5.04 -10.02 20.48
N ALA A 224 5.76 -11.05 20.94
CA ALA A 224 7.09 -10.89 21.52
C ALA A 224 8.07 -10.20 20.55
N LEU A 225 8.08 -10.60 19.27
CA LEU A 225 8.90 -9.96 18.24
C LEU A 225 8.46 -8.51 17.97
N LEU A 226 7.15 -8.25 17.90
CA LEU A 226 6.63 -6.89 17.73
C LEU A 226 7.07 -5.98 18.88
N LEU A 227 7.01 -6.47 20.14
CA LEU A 227 7.50 -5.72 21.30
C LEU A 227 9.02 -5.51 21.22
N ALA A 228 9.79 -6.54 20.86
CA ALA A 228 11.24 -6.43 20.71
C ALA A 228 11.65 -5.37 19.67
N ILE A 229 10.85 -5.18 18.62
CA ILE A 229 11.09 -4.13 17.60
C ILE A 229 10.65 -2.76 18.12
N THR A 230 9.47 -2.66 18.73
CA THR A 230 8.84 -1.35 19.04
C THR A 230 9.28 -0.76 20.36
N VAL A 231 9.30 -1.55 21.43
CA VAL A 231 9.54 -1.11 22.80
C VAL A 231 10.87 -0.38 22.98
N PRO A 232 12.01 -0.78 22.38
CA PRO A 232 13.29 -0.13 22.65
C PRO A 232 13.28 1.38 22.40
N TRP A 233 12.76 1.85 21.27
CA TRP A 233 12.69 3.28 21.01
C TRP A 233 11.68 3.99 21.92
N PHE A 234 10.49 3.40 22.12
CA PHE A 234 9.47 3.96 23.01
C PHE A 234 9.94 4.10 24.45
N TRP A 235 10.75 3.14 24.92
CA TRP A 235 11.39 3.19 26.23
C TRP A 235 12.40 4.33 26.29
N LEU A 236 13.36 4.36 25.36
CA LEU A 236 14.44 5.36 25.34
C LEU A 236 13.92 6.80 25.23
N ILE A 237 12.92 7.05 24.37
CA ILE A 237 12.35 8.40 24.22
C ILE A 237 11.61 8.83 25.48
N ALA A 238 10.88 7.91 26.14
CA ALA A 238 10.12 8.19 27.36
C ALA A 238 11.04 8.45 28.57
N GLU A 239 12.13 7.69 28.67
CA GLU A 239 13.17 7.89 29.69
C GLU A 239 13.84 9.26 29.55
N ARG A 240 14.20 9.65 28.31
CA ARG A 240 14.82 10.96 28.04
C ARG A 240 13.86 12.14 28.11
N ASN A 241 12.56 11.90 27.90
CA ASN A 241 11.54 12.93 27.76
C ASN A 241 10.22 12.48 28.43
N PRO A 242 10.05 12.72 29.73
CA PRO A 242 8.89 12.24 30.50
C PRO A 242 7.53 12.71 29.96
N GLU A 243 7.49 13.84 29.25
CA GLU A 243 6.29 14.39 28.61
C GLU A 243 5.81 13.60 27.38
N PHE A 244 6.69 12.79 26.77
CA PHE A 244 6.46 12.15 25.48
C PHE A 244 5.23 11.25 25.47
N LEU A 245 5.10 10.33 26.45
CA LEU A 245 4.04 9.31 26.43
C LEU A 245 2.64 9.93 26.47
N ARG A 246 2.45 10.95 27.31
CA ARG A 246 1.17 11.68 27.39
C ARG A 246 0.89 12.40 26.09
N PHE A 247 1.86 13.12 25.52
CA PHE A 247 1.66 13.83 24.26
C PHE A 247 1.36 12.86 23.11
N PHE A 248 2.20 11.84 22.91
CA PHE A 248 2.08 10.92 21.78
C PHE A 248 0.83 10.04 21.85
N PHE A 249 0.48 9.44 22.99
CA PHE A 249 -0.68 8.54 23.04
C PHE A 249 -2.00 9.28 23.28
N ILE A 250 -2.01 10.36 24.07
CA ILE A 250 -3.27 11.07 24.37
C ILE A 250 -3.58 12.13 23.32
N HIS A 251 -2.65 13.05 23.05
CA HIS A 251 -2.90 14.13 22.09
C HIS A 251 -2.95 13.62 20.64
N GLU A 252 -1.91 12.89 20.23
CA GLU A 252 -1.70 12.54 18.82
C GLU A 252 -2.52 11.33 18.33
N HIS A 253 -3.00 10.46 19.22
CA HIS A 253 -3.85 9.31 18.87
C HIS A 253 -5.29 9.51 19.35
N TRP A 254 -5.50 9.57 20.67
CA TRP A 254 -6.85 9.59 21.24
C TRP A 254 -7.61 10.88 20.88
N GLN A 255 -7.06 12.05 21.22
CA GLN A 255 -7.70 13.34 20.94
C GLN A 255 -7.78 13.59 19.43
N ARG A 256 -6.71 13.31 18.66
CA ARG A 256 -6.74 13.44 17.19
C ARG A 256 -7.88 12.65 16.53
N TYR A 257 -8.19 11.45 17.01
CA TYR A 257 -9.26 10.63 16.43
C TYR A 257 -10.65 11.06 16.92
N THR A 258 -10.79 11.31 18.23
CA THR A 258 -12.09 11.56 18.87
C THR A 258 -12.56 13.00 18.82
N THR A 259 -11.66 13.96 18.60
CA THR A 259 -11.96 15.40 18.67
C THR A 259 -11.52 16.15 17.41
N SER A 260 -11.93 17.42 17.29
CA SER A 260 -11.62 18.30 16.15
C SER A 260 -10.34 19.12 16.32
N VAL A 261 -9.42 18.73 17.22
CA VAL A 261 -8.25 19.53 17.65
C VAL A 261 -7.33 19.98 16.50
N HIS A 262 -7.35 19.32 15.34
CA HIS A 262 -6.55 19.72 14.17
C HIS A 262 -7.31 20.49 13.08
N HIS A 263 -8.59 20.79 13.25
CA HIS A 263 -9.43 21.53 12.28
C HIS A 263 -9.44 20.93 10.84
N ARG A 264 -9.13 19.65 10.67
CA ARG A 264 -9.10 18.93 9.37
C ARG A 264 -10.38 18.14 9.12
N GLN A 265 -11.52 18.78 9.34
CA GLN A 265 -12.80 18.14 9.11
C GLN A 265 -13.04 17.99 7.60
N GLY A 266 -13.66 16.88 7.23
CA GLY A 266 -14.11 16.62 5.88
C GLY A 266 -15.32 15.71 5.90
N PRO A 267 -16.18 15.78 4.87
CA PRO A 267 -17.39 14.97 4.79
C PRO A 267 -17.06 13.47 4.80
N LEU A 268 -18.04 12.62 5.11
CA LEU A 268 -17.88 11.16 5.09
C LEU A 268 -17.38 10.64 3.73
N TRP A 269 -17.73 11.33 2.63
CA TRP A 269 -17.31 10.98 1.27
C TRP A 269 -15.95 11.57 0.87
N TYR A 270 -15.21 12.24 1.76
CA TYR A 270 -13.92 12.90 1.47
C TYR A 270 -12.94 12.02 0.69
N PHE A 271 -12.87 10.72 1.03
CA PHE A 271 -11.94 9.78 0.39
C PHE A 271 -12.45 9.18 -0.92
N VAL A 272 -13.73 9.34 -1.28
CA VAL A 272 -14.30 8.82 -2.53
C VAL A 272 -13.59 9.40 -3.76
N PRO A 273 -13.49 10.72 -3.97
CA PRO A 273 -12.79 11.26 -5.14
C PRO A 273 -11.31 10.89 -5.16
N LEU A 274 -10.66 10.81 -3.99
CA LEU A 274 -9.26 10.40 -3.88
C LEU A 274 -9.04 8.94 -4.28
N LEU A 275 -9.94 8.04 -3.89
CA LEU A 275 -9.93 6.66 -4.34
C LEU A 275 -10.15 6.58 -5.86
N LEU A 276 -11.12 7.31 -6.40
CA LEU A 276 -11.43 7.30 -7.83
C LEU A 276 -10.26 7.81 -8.67
N ALA A 277 -9.68 8.97 -8.31
CA ALA A 277 -8.51 9.52 -8.99
C ALA A 277 -7.26 8.65 -8.77
N GLY A 278 -7.08 8.16 -7.55
CA GLY A 278 -5.94 7.35 -7.17
C GLY A 278 -5.89 5.97 -7.82
N PHE A 279 -7.04 5.46 -8.27
CA PHE A 279 -7.21 4.16 -8.91
C PHE A 279 -7.81 4.25 -10.32
N LEU A 280 -7.77 5.45 -10.91
CA LEU A 280 -8.45 5.79 -12.16
C LEU A 280 -8.25 4.79 -13.31
N PRO A 281 -7.03 4.29 -13.60
CA PRO A 281 -6.83 3.39 -14.73
C PRO A 281 -7.42 2.01 -14.53
N TRP A 282 -8.01 1.70 -13.35
CA TRP A 282 -8.48 0.39 -12.91
C TRP A 282 -9.96 0.35 -12.47
N LEU A 283 -10.67 1.49 -12.48
CA LEU A 283 -12.04 1.58 -11.94
C LEU A 283 -13.03 0.65 -12.62
N ALA A 284 -12.93 0.47 -13.94
CA ALA A 284 -13.83 -0.40 -14.70
C ALA A 284 -13.63 -1.91 -14.39
N LEU A 285 -12.62 -2.27 -13.58
CA LEU A 285 -12.40 -3.64 -13.10
C LEU A 285 -13.27 -4.01 -11.89
N ALA A 286 -14.01 -3.07 -11.29
CA ALA A 286 -14.84 -3.34 -10.12
C ALA A 286 -15.77 -4.57 -10.25
N PRO A 287 -16.44 -4.83 -11.40
CA PRO A 287 -17.22 -6.06 -11.58
C PRO A 287 -16.37 -7.33 -11.64
N GLY A 288 -15.12 -7.24 -12.12
CA GLY A 288 -14.16 -8.35 -12.11
C GLY A 288 -13.69 -8.68 -10.70
N ILE A 289 -13.38 -7.65 -9.91
CA ILE A 289 -13.01 -7.75 -8.49
C ILE A 289 -14.14 -8.43 -7.70
N TRP A 290 -15.38 -7.95 -7.86
CA TRP A 290 -16.54 -8.55 -7.19
C TRP A 290 -16.78 -10.01 -7.60
N ARG A 291 -16.59 -10.34 -8.88
CA ARG A 291 -16.67 -11.73 -9.37
C ARG A 291 -15.64 -12.64 -8.71
N ALA A 292 -14.40 -12.17 -8.49
CA ALA A 292 -13.38 -12.95 -7.81
C ALA A 292 -13.82 -13.34 -6.38
N VAL A 293 -14.35 -12.37 -5.62
CA VAL A 293 -14.83 -12.59 -4.24
C VAL A 293 -16.06 -13.52 -4.19
N ARG A 294 -17.00 -13.36 -5.12
CA ARG A 294 -18.17 -14.24 -5.22
C ARG A 294 -17.78 -15.67 -5.57
N ARG A 295 -16.77 -15.86 -6.43
CA ARG A 295 -16.30 -17.19 -6.80
C ARG A 295 -15.72 -17.94 -5.60
N GLU A 296 -14.88 -17.27 -4.80
CA GLU A 296 -14.36 -17.85 -3.55
C GLU A 296 -15.49 -18.20 -2.58
N ARG A 297 -16.60 -17.43 -2.55
CA ARG A 297 -17.78 -17.75 -1.74
C ARG A 297 -18.45 -19.04 -2.20
N ALA A 298 -18.60 -19.21 -3.52
CA ALA A 298 -19.21 -20.40 -4.09
C ALA A 298 -18.33 -21.64 -3.87
N GLU A 299 -17.02 -21.52 -4.10
CA GLU A 299 -16.03 -22.56 -3.82
C GLU A 299 -16.05 -22.96 -2.34
N ALA A 300 -16.10 -21.98 -1.43
CA ALA A 300 -16.21 -22.22 0.00
C ALA A 300 -17.51 -22.94 0.41
N ALA A 301 -18.64 -22.63 -0.24
CA ALA A 301 -19.92 -23.27 0.05
C ALA A 301 -19.99 -24.74 -0.41
N GLN A 302 -19.14 -25.10 -1.38
CA GLN A 302 -19.06 -26.45 -1.96
C GLN A 302 -17.94 -27.29 -1.32
N ALA A 303 -17.12 -26.70 -0.45
CA ALA A 303 -16.02 -27.39 0.21
C ALA A 303 -16.55 -28.37 1.27
N ALA A 304 -16.20 -29.65 1.12
CA ALA A 304 -16.53 -30.71 2.08
C ALA A 304 -15.68 -30.65 3.37
N SER A 305 -14.62 -29.82 3.40
CA SER A 305 -13.66 -29.68 4.49
C SER A 305 -13.46 -28.21 4.86
N ALA A 306 -12.69 -27.94 5.93
CA ALA A 306 -12.43 -26.59 6.40
C ALA A 306 -11.92 -25.69 5.26
N VAL A 307 -12.67 -24.62 4.98
CA VAL A 307 -12.36 -23.69 3.88
C VAL A 307 -11.00 -23.02 4.17
N PRO A 308 -10.05 -23.04 3.22
CA PRO A 308 -8.81 -22.28 3.36
C PRO A 308 -9.09 -20.76 3.44
N LEU A 309 -8.07 -19.97 3.74
CA LEU A 309 -8.18 -18.51 3.67
C LEU A 309 -8.76 -18.12 2.30
N ARG A 310 -9.69 -17.16 2.28
CA ARG A 310 -10.29 -16.57 1.08
C ARG A 310 -9.54 -15.27 0.74
N PRO A 311 -8.48 -15.32 -0.09
CA PRO A 311 -7.57 -14.18 -0.28
C PRO A 311 -8.26 -12.96 -0.91
N ALA A 312 -9.14 -13.13 -1.92
CA ALA A 312 -9.84 -11.99 -2.52
C ALA A 312 -10.81 -11.33 -1.54
N LEU A 313 -11.49 -12.12 -0.69
CA LEU A 313 -12.29 -11.57 0.40
C LEU A 313 -11.42 -10.79 1.40
N LEU A 314 -10.28 -11.32 1.83
CA LEU A 314 -9.38 -10.62 2.76
C LEU A 314 -8.91 -9.28 2.18
N MET A 315 -8.51 -9.24 0.91
CA MET A 315 -8.09 -8.01 0.23
C MET A 315 -9.24 -7.00 0.10
N LEU A 316 -10.47 -7.46 -0.16
CA LEU A 316 -11.63 -6.57 -0.23
C LEU A 316 -11.97 -6.00 1.15
N VAL A 317 -11.93 -6.84 2.20
CA VAL A 317 -12.13 -6.40 3.59
C VAL A 317 -11.02 -5.44 4.01
N TRP A 318 -9.77 -5.68 3.60
CA TRP A 318 -8.64 -4.79 3.85
C TRP A 318 -8.91 -3.39 3.30
N ALA A 319 -9.24 -3.29 2.01
CA ALA A 319 -9.51 -2.01 1.39
C ALA A 319 -10.76 -1.34 1.99
N GLY A 320 -11.84 -2.10 2.18
CA GLY A 320 -13.11 -1.58 2.69
C GLY A 320 -13.05 -1.12 4.14
N ALA A 321 -12.50 -1.94 5.05
CA ALA A 321 -12.44 -1.62 6.47
C ALA A 321 -11.54 -0.43 6.75
N ILE A 322 -10.38 -0.34 6.09
CA ILE A 322 -9.46 0.80 6.24
C ILE A 322 -10.10 2.08 5.65
N PHE A 323 -10.74 1.98 4.49
CA PHE A 323 -11.44 3.11 3.88
C PHE A 323 -12.55 3.65 4.78
N VAL A 324 -13.39 2.76 5.34
CA VAL A 324 -14.47 3.14 6.27
C VAL A 324 -13.90 3.73 7.56
N PHE A 325 -12.87 3.11 8.14
CA PHE A 325 -12.21 3.59 9.35
C PHE A 325 -11.76 5.05 9.21
N PHE A 326 -11.07 5.39 8.12
CA PHE A 326 -10.64 6.78 7.90
C PHE A 326 -11.79 7.70 7.49
N SER A 327 -12.79 7.21 6.75
CA SER A 327 -13.96 8.01 6.39
C SER A 327 -14.75 8.48 7.61
N LEU A 328 -14.78 7.65 8.67
CA LEU A 328 -15.39 7.98 9.97
C LEU A 328 -14.49 8.84 10.88
N SER A 329 -13.21 9.03 10.56
CA SER A 329 -12.27 9.86 11.36
C SER A 329 -12.60 11.35 11.27
N ASN A 330 -12.46 12.07 12.39
CA ASN A 330 -12.64 13.53 12.44
C ASN A 330 -11.52 14.30 11.71
N SER A 331 -10.30 13.75 11.69
CA SER A 331 -9.16 14.31 10.97
C SER A 331 -8.93 13.52 9.68
N LYS A 332 -8.91 14.20 8.54
CA LYS A 332 -8.73 13.57 7.22
C LYS A 332 -7.58 14.23 6.45
N LEU A 333 -6.67 13.40 5.94
CA LEU A 333 -5.60 13.79 5.03
C LEU A 333 -5.56 12.82 3.84
N PRO A 334 -5.22 13.28 2.62
CA PRO A 334 -5.28 12.43 1.43
C PRO A 334 -4.47 11.14 1.54
N GLY A 335 -3.29 11.20 2.16
CA GLY A 335 -2.40 10.06 2.32
C GLY A 335 -2.92 8.94 3.23
N TYR A 336 -3.98 9.16 4.00
CA TYR A 336 -4.49 8.15 4.94
C TYR A 336 -4.99 6.88 4.26
N ILE A 337 -5.51 6.98 3.04
CA ILE A 337 -6.02 5.82 2.31
C ILE A 337 -4.97 5.12 1.45
N VAL A 338 -3.73 5.60 1.36
CA VAL A 338 -2.66 4.95 0.57
C VAL A 338 -2.49 3.45 0.92
N PRO A 339 -2.62 2.99 2.19
CA PRO A 339 -2.53 1.58 2.55
C PRO A 339 -3.59 0.64 1.95
N ILE A 340 -4.65 1.14 1.31
CA ILE A 340 -5.66 0.27 0.66
C ILE A 340 -5.22 -0.15 -0.75
N PHE A 341 -4.33 0.62 -1.38
CA PHE A 341 -3.95 0.43 -2.77
C PHE A 341 -3.24 -0.90 -3.06
N PRO A 342 -2.36 -1.45 -2.19
CA PRO A 342 -1.80 -2.80 -2.36
C PRO A 342 -2.87 -3.88 -2.55
N ALA A 343 -3.91 -3.86 -1.70
CA ALA A 343 -5.02 -4.81 -1.79
C ALA A 343 -5.85 -4.61 -3.07
N LEU A 344 -6.14 -3.35 -3.42
CA LEU A 344 -6.83 -3.03 -4.68
C LEU A 344 -6.03 -3.44 -5.91
N GLY A 345 -4.71 -3.23 -5.90
CA GLY A 345 -3.80 -3.62 -6.97
C GLY A 345 -3.75 -5.13 -7.18
N MET A 346 -3.69 -5.92 -6.10
CA MET A 346 -3.79 -7.38 -6.19
C MET A 346 -5.14 -7.83 -6.76
N LEU A 347 -6.25 -7.23 -6.29
CA LEU A 347 -7.58 -7.53 -6.83
C LEU A 347 -7.72 -7.15 -8.30
N ALA A 348 -7.14 -6.02 -8.73
CA ALA A 348 -7.06 -5.62 -10.12
C ALA A 348 -6.22 -6.60 -10.95
N GLY A 349 -5.07 -7.06 -10.43
CA GLY A 349 -4.26 -8.09 -11.07
C GLY A 349 -5.04 -9.37 -11.33
N VAL A 350 -5.80 -9.85 -10.33
CA VAL A 350 -6.69 -11.02 -10.47
C VAL A 350 -7.83 -10.78 -11.46
N ALA A 351 -8.39 -9.57 -11.50
CA ALA A 351 -9.43 -9.22 -12.44
C ALA A 351 -8.91 -9.16 -13.88
N LEU A 352 -7.73 -8.55 -14.09
CA LEU A 352 -7.06 -8.43 -15.39
C LEU A 352 -6.66 -9.80 -15.95
N ASP A 353 -6.19 -10.71 -15.11
CA ASP A 353 -5.76 -12.04 -15.53
C ASP A 353 -6.89 -12.85 -16.19
N ARG A 354 -8.14 -12.56 -15.81
CA ARG A 354 -9.35 -13.23 -16.30
C ARG A 354 -10.00 -12.53 -17.49
N ILE A 355 -9.47 -11.38 -17.92
CA ILE A 355 -9.98 -10.64 -19.05
C ILE A 355 -9.23 -11.12 -20.30
N GLY A 356 -9.96 -11.73 -21.24
CA GLY A 356 -9.42 -12.03 -22.58
C GLY A 356 -9.30 -10.78 -23.45
N ASP A 357 -8.66 -10.90 -24.62
CA ASP A 357 -8.33 -9.77 -25.50
C ASP A 357 -9.53 -8.87 -25.85
N THR A 358 -10.69 -9.46 -26.11
CA THR A 358 -11.93 -8.72 -26.39
C THR A 358 -12.38 -7.90 -25.18
N GLY A 359 -12.24 -8.45 -23.98
CA GLY A 359 -12.56 -7.74 -22.74
C GLY A 359 -11.55 -6.63 -22.45
N TRP A 360 -10.27 -6.83 -22.77
CA TRP A 360 -9.22 -5.82 -22.64
C TRP A 360 -9.44 -4.66 -23.63
N ARG A 361 -9.78 -4.95 -24.89
CA ARG A 361 -10.14 -3.92 -25.87
C ARG A 361 -11.38 -3.11 -25.44
N ARG A 362 -12.41 -3.78 -24.89
CA ARG A 362 -13.57 -3.07 -24.31
C ARG A 362 -13.17 -2.21 -23.13
N TYR A 363 -12.29 -2.72 -22.28
CA TYR A 363 -11.73 -1.99 -21.15
C TYR A 363 -11.04 -0.70 -21.60
N THR A 364 -10.04 -0.79 -22.48
CA THR A 364 -9.30 0.37 -23.00
C THR A 364 -10.21 1.36 -23.71
N ASN A 365 -11.18 0.88 -24.50
CA ASN A 365 -12.14 1.74 -25.21
C ASN A 365 -13.11 2.45 -24.25
N SER A 366 -13.51 1.80 -23.15
CA SER A 366 -14.35 2.42 -22.12
C SER A 366 -13.59 3.46 -21.29
N SER A 367 -12.29 3.25 -21.06
CA SER A 367 -11.41 4.19 -20.35
C SER A 367 -11.06 5.43 -21.18
N THR A 368 -11.07 5.34 -22.51
CA THR A 368 -10.81 6.47 -23.44
C THR A 368 -12.09 7.18 -23.93
N ALA A 369 -13.26 6.54 -23.82
CA ALA A 369 -14.55 7.10 -24.25
C ALA A 369 -14.98 8.43 -23.59
N PRO A 370 -14.61 8.79 -22.33
CA PRO A 370 -14.97 10.09 -21.77
C PRO A 370 -14.27 11.25 -22.49
N ALA A 371 -13.03 11.04 -22.93
CA ALA A 371 -12.24 12.07 -23.62
C ALA A 371 -12.81 12.41 -25.02
N CYS A 372 -13.39 11.41 -25.70
CA CYS A 372 -13.92 11.60 -27.07
C CYS A 372 -15.35 12.19 -27.10
N ARG A 373 -16.10 12.09 -26.00
CA ARG A 373 -17.44 12.71 -25.89
C ARG A 373 -17.40 14.19 -25.49
N ILE A 374 -16.37 14.63 -24.77
CA ILE A 374 -16.20 16.05 -24.42
C ILE A 374 -15.86 16.89 -25.68
N CYS A 375 -15.18 16.31 -26.68
CA CYS A 375 -14.95 16.97 -27.97
C CYS A 375 -16.16 16.96 -28.94
N ARG A 376 -17.31 16.39 -28.53
CA ARG A 376 -18.56 16.44 -29.30
C ARG A 376 -19.58 17.36 -28.60
N TRP A 377 -19.16 18.56 -28.24
CA TRP A 377 -20.09 19.62 -27.89
C TRP A 377 -20.71 20.17 -29.19
N PRO A 378 -22.04 20.25 -29.32
CA PRO A 378 -22.69 20.78 -30.52
C PRO A 378 -22.47 22.29 -30.56
N GLY A 379 -21.34 22.73 -31.13
CA GLY A 379 -21.02 24.16 -31.28
C GLY A 379 -19.57 24.51 -31.58
N ALA A 380 -18.60 23.62 -31.39
CA ALA A 380 -17.19 23.93 -31.67
C ALA A 380 -16.87 23.75 -33.16
N ARG A 381 -16.76 24.86 -33.92
CA ARG A 381 -16.18 24.87 -35.27
C ARG A 381 -14.66 24.77 -35.16
N CYS A 382 -14.06 23.79 -35.84
CA CYS A 382 -12.61 23.76 -36.04
C CYS A 382 -12.18 24.90 -36.99
N PRO A 383 -11.22 25.75 -36.62
CA PRO A 383 -10.61 26.69 -37.57
C PRO A 383 -9.53 25.92 -38.36
N GLY A 384 -9.76 25.71 -39.66
CA GLY A 384 -8.75 25.11 -40.53
C GLY A 384 -9.29 24.21 -41.64
N ALA A 385 -10.30 24.68 -42.38
CA ALA A 385 -10.59 24.18 -43.71
C ALA A 385 -10.75 25.39 -44.62
N ALA A 386 -9.60 25.97 -45.00
CA ALA A 386 -9.55 26.94 -46.08
C ALA A 386 -9.50 26.18 -47.41
N VAL A 387 -10.44 26.55 -48.26
CA VAL A 387 -10.65 26.14 -49.64
C VAL A 387 -9.51 26.69 -50.50
N ASN A 388 -8.78 25.81 -51.17
CA ASN A 388 -8.47 25.84 -52.61
C ASN A 388 -7.66 24.60 -52.99
#